data_AF-A0A7S2EEH7-F1
#
_entry.id   AF-A0A7S2EEH7-F1
#
_cell.length_a   1.000
_cell.length_b   1.000
_cell.length_c   1.000
_cell.angle_alpha   90.00
_cell.angle_beta   90.00
_cell.angle_gamma   90.00
#
_symmetry.space_group_name_H-M   'P 1'
#
loop_
_entity.id
_entity.type
_entity.pdbx_description
1 polymer ?
#
loop_
_entity_poly.entity_id
_entity_poly.type
_entity_poly.pdbx_seq_one_letter_code
_entity_poly.pdbx_strand_id
1 'polypeptide(L)'
;MASCAICFETFGEDGTSQATMPCCGNEGSSMKFCVRCIEVICQQRSSGVGVCPICKAFIQVTADQSVIISEEKRRCRMCCQKKSASCFNSREGSICSICELGRQNPARYECDRCHQVQRIPHPMYRYQPTPTEFGGATWACHQRCGDYTHWRIIPEDMSRVPVDDTPEGWGEHVHEQDFESIREIRRN
;
A
#
# COMPACT_ATOMS: atom_id res chain seq x y z
N MET A 1 -16.95 -17.66 -27.57
CA MET A 1 -16.68 -18.47 -26.36
C MET A 1 -15.69 -17.69 -25.51
N ALA A 2 -15.86 -17.65 -24.20
CA ALA A 2 -14.90 -16.99 -23.32
C ALA A 2 -13.81 -17.98 -22.90
N SER A 3 -12.57 -17.53 -22.80
CA SER A 3 -11.41 -18.33 -22.39
C SER A 3 -10.66 -17.66 -21.25
N CYS A 4 -9.85 -18.45 -20.55
CA CYS A 4 -8.99 -17.95 -19.49
C CYS A 4 -7.85 -17.10 -20.06
N ALA A 5 -7.66 -15.87 -19.55
CA ALA A 5 -6.60 -14.97 -20.00
C ALA A 5 -5.18 -15.39 -19.54
N ILE A 6 -5.04 -16.48 -18.79
CA ILE A 6 -3.75 -17.01 -18.31
C ILE A 6 -3.38 -18.29 -19.08
N CYS A 7 -4.22 -19.32 -19.04
CA CYS A 7 -3.95 -20.61 -19.69
C CYS A 7 -4.54 -20.75 -21.10
N PHE A 8 -5.38 -19.81 -21.53
CA PHE A 8 -6.08 -19.81 -22.82
C PHE A 8 -7.09 -20.95 -23.06
N GLU A 9 -7.35 -21.79 -22.06
CA GLU A 9 -8.41 -22.81 -22.11
C GLU A 9 -9.81 -22.19 -22.17
N THR A 10 -10.69 -22.80 -22.96
CA THR A 10 -12.10 -22.42 -23.11
C THR A 10 -12.89 -22.86 -21.88
N PHE A 11 -13.76 -21.98 -21.35
CA PHE A 11 -14.61 -22.36 -20.21
C PHE A 11 -15.67 -23.39 -20.63
N GLY A 12 -15.89 -24.40 -19.77
CA GLY A 12 -16.87 -25.46 -20.00
C GLY A 12 -16.38 -26.65 -20.83
N GLU A 13 -15.26 -26.52 -21.55
CA GLU A 13 -14.53 -27.65 -22.11
C GLU A 13 -13.57 -28.20 -21.04
N ASP A 14 -13.40 -29.52 -21.00
CA ASP A 14 -12.52 -30.25 -20.05
C ASP A 14 -12.76 -30.01 -18.55
N GLY A 15 -13.92 -29.45 -18.18
CA GLY A 15 -14.27 -29.16 -16.78
C GLY A 15 -13.67 -27.85 -16.24
N THR A 16 -13.16 -26.98 -17.12
CA THR A 16 -12.57 -25.69 -16.73
C THR A 16 -13.64 -24.69 -16.29
N SER A 17 -13.75 -24.50 -14.97
CA SER A 17 -14.66 -23.56 -14.32
C SER A 17 -14.12 -22.13 -14.34
N GLN A 18 -14.97 -21.18 -14.74
CA GLN A 18 -14.66 -19.75 -14.68
C GLN A 18 -14.68 -19.26 -13.22
N ALA A 19 -13.66 -18.51 -12.82
CA ALA A 19 -13.61 -17.85 -11.51
C ALA A 19 -14.44 -16.57 -11.51
N THR A 20 -15.22 -16.36 -10.45
CA THR A 20 -15.89 -15.09 -10.16
C THR A 20 -14.96 -14.25 -9.30
N MET A 21 -14.47 -13.12 -9.83
CA MET A 21 -13.50 -12.27 -9.13
C MET A 21 -14.23 -11.18 -8.32
N PRO A 22 -14.26 -11.24 -6.98
CA PRO A 22 -15.08 -10.33 -6.14
C PRO A 22 -14.53 -8.88 -6.08
N CYS A 23 -13.32 -8.64 -6.56
CA CYS A 23 -12.65 -7.35 -6.47
C CYS A 23 -12.85 -6.46 -7.70
N CYS A 24 -12.72 -7.02 -8.91
CA CYS A 24 -12.82 -6.28 -10.17
C CYS A 24 -13.50 -7.08 -11.29
N GLY A 25 -14.00 -8.29 -11.00
CA GLY A 25 -14.73 -9.09 -11.96
C GLY A 25 -16.17 -8.63 -12.05
N ASN A 26 -16.49 -7.93 -13.14
CA ASN A 26 -17.87 -7.66 -13.53
C ASN A 26 -18.24 -8.45 -14.78
N GLU A 27 -19.53 -8.54 -15.10
CA GLU A 27 -20.02 -9.32 -16.24
C GLU A 27 -19.41 -8.88 -17.58
N GLY A 28 -19.11 -7.58 -17.72
CA GLY A 28 -18.48 -6.96 -18.89
C GLY A 28 -16.95 -7.00 -18.93
N SER A 29 -16.28 -7.63 -17.96
CA SER A 29 -14.82 -7.70 -17.94
C SER A 29 -14.31 -8.49 -19.15
N SER A 30 -13.44 -7.86 -19.94
CA SER A 30 -12.80 -8.47 -21.12
C SER A 30 -11.82 -9.58 -20.73
N MET A 31 -11.26 -9.50 -19.51
CA MET A 31 -10.37 -10.51 -18.96
C MET A 31 -11.12 -11.39 -17.97
N LYS A 32 -11.14 -12.69 -18.24
CA LYS A 32 -11.71 -13.73 -17.38
C LYS A 32 -10.64 -14.77 -17.05
N PHE A 33 -10.77 -15.42 -15.90
CA PHE A 33 -9.78 -16.38 -15.41
C PHE A 33 -10.48 -17.67 -15.00
N CYS A 34 -9.82 -18.83 -15.14
CA CYS A 34 -10.30 -20.07 -14.55
C CYS A 34 -9.90 -20.15 -13.07
N VAL A 35 -10.68 -20.89 -12.28
CA VAL A 35 -10.40 -21.09 -10.84
C VAL A 35 -9.00 -21.64 -10.64
N ARG A 36 -8.59 -22.63 -11.45
CA ARG A 36 -7.29 -23.29 -11.31
C ARG A 36 -6.10 -22.33 -11.45
N CYS A 37 -6.16 -21.40 -12.41
CA CYS A 37 -5.11 -20.40 -12.56
C CYS A 37 -5.03 -19.47 -11.33
N ILE A 38 -6.18 -19.08 -10.77
CA ILE A 38 -6.23 -18.26 -9.56
C ILE A 38 -5.71 -19.04 -8.33
N GLU A 39 -6.06 -20.32 -8.20
CA GLU A 39 -5.51 -21.21 -7.17
C GLU A 39 -3.98 -21.25 -7.22
N VAL A 40 -3.41 -21.46 -8.41
CA VAL A 40 -1.95 -21.49 -8.60
C VAL A 40 -1.32 -20.17 -8.18
N ILE A 41 -1.93 -19.02 -8.53
CA ILE A 41 -1.46 -17.69 -8.09
C ILE A 41 -1.48 -17.58 -6.56
N CYS A 42 -2.52 -18.10 -5.91
CA CYS A 42 -2.64 -18.11 -4.45
C CYS A 42 -1.60 -19.03 -3.80
N GLN A 43 -1.34 -20.20 -4.39
CA GLN A 43 -0.39 -21.20 -3.89
C GLN A 43 1.08 -20.80 -4.10
N GLN A 44 1.39 -19.97 -5.10
CA GLN A 44 2.74 -19.41 -5.29
C GLN A 44 3.20 -18.56 -4.10
N ARG A 45 2.29 -18.18 -3.19
CA ARG A 45 2.58 -17.47 -1.96
C ARG A 45 2.38 -18.40 -0.76
N SER A 46 3.32 -18.38 0.18
CA SER A 46 3.34 -19.26 1.36
C SER A 46 2.12 -19.15 2.28
N SER A 47 1.34 -18.07 2.18
CA SER A 47 0.11 -17.87 2.96
C SER A 47 -1.15 -18.43 2.30
N GLY A 48 -1.10 -18.94 1.07
CA GLY A 48 -2.29 -19.31 0.30
C GLY A 48 -3.14 -18.10 -0.14
N VAL A 49 -2.61 -16.88 0.00
CA VAL A 49 -3.26 -15.64 -0.42
C VAL A 49 -2.53 -15.08 -1.63
N GLY A 50 -3.23 -15.07 -2.77
CA GLY A 50 -2.77 -14.56 -4.05
C GLY A 50 -3.08 -13.07 -4.25
N VAL A 51 -2.71 -12.58 -5.43
CA VAL A 51 -2.98 -11.21 -5.87
C VAL A 51 -3.75 -11.28 -7.18
N CYS A 52 -4.87 -10.56 -7.26
CA CYS A 52 -5.67 -10.45 -8.47
C CYS A 52 -4.79 -9.94 -9.62
N PRO A 53 -4.77 -10.64 -10.77
CA PRO A 53 -3.95 -10.24 -11.93
C PRO A 53 -4.24 -8.82 -12.42
N ILE A 54 -5.50 -8.37 -12.29
CA ILE A 54 -5.99 -7.08 -12.80
C ILE A 54 -5.77 -5.97 -11.77
N CYS A 55 -6.58 -5.93 -10.70
CA CYS A 55 -6.60 -4.81 -9.76
C CYS A 55 -5.60 -4.96 -8.60
N LYS A 56 -4.85 -6.05 -8.55
CA LYS A 56 -3.89 -6.37 -7.49
C LYS A 56 -4.50 -6.50 -6.08
N ALA A 57 -5.83 -6.62 -5.95
CA ALA A 57 -6.49 -6.97 -4.69
C ALA A 57 -6.04 -8.36 -4.22
N PHE A 58 -5.95 -8.56 -2.91
CA PHE A 58 -5.50 -9.83 -2.36
C PHE A 58 -6.68 -10.78 -2.23
N ILE A 59 -6.50 -11.96 -2.80
CA ILE A 59 -7.57 -12.93 -3.00
C ILE A 59 -7.14 -14.29 -2.46
N GLN A 60 -8.12 -15.09 -2.10
CA GLN A 60 -7.92 -16.46 -1.65
C GLN A 60 -8.96 -17.33 -2.33
N VAL A 61 -8.58 -18.56 -2.68
CA VAL A 61 -9.54 -19.57 -3.15
C VAL A 61 -9.96 -20.42 -1.96
N THR A 62 -11.26 -20.53 -1.74
CA THR A 62 -11.87 -21.33 -0.67
C THR A 62 -12.02 -22.80 -1.09
N ALA A 63 -12.34 -23.68 -0.14
CA ALA A 63 -12.46 -25.12 -0.40
C ALA A 63 -13.57 -25.47 -1.41
N ASP A 64 -14.58 -24.61 -1.54
CA ASP A 64 -15.66 -24.68 -2.53
C ASP A 64 -15.31 -24.03 -3.88
N GLN A 65 -14.02 -23.76 -4.14
CA GLN A 65 -13.52 -23.18 -5.40
C GLN A 65 -13.96 -21.73 -5.67
N SER A 66 -14.52 -21.05 -4.68
CA SER A 66 -14.88 -19.64 -4.77
C SER A 66 -13.67 -18.73 -4.52
N VAL A 67 -13.58 -17.61 -5.23
CA VAL A 67 -12.56 -16.60 -4.98
C VAL A 67 -13.13 -15.55 -4.02
N ILE A 68 -12.48 -15.37 -2.86
CA ILE A 68 -12.84 -14.34 -1.88
C ILE A 68 -11.73 -13.31 -1.76
N ILE A 69 -12.06 -12.12 -1.27
CA ILE A 69 -11.05 -11.15 -0.81
C ILE A 69 -10.55 -11.64 0.54
N SER A 70 -9.24 -11.80 0.69
CA SER A 70 -8.67 -12.28 1.95
C SER A 70 -8.68 -11.16 3.00
N GLU A 71 -9.32 -11.42 4.14
CA GLU A 71 -9.38 -10.51 5.29
C GLU A 71 -8.30 -10.78 6.35
N GLU A 72 -7.37 -11.72 6.13
CA GLU A 72 -6.39 -12.09 7.15
C GLU A 72 -5.65 -10.84 7.65
N LYS A 73 -5.74 -10.54 8.97
CA LYS A 73 -5.10 -9.37 9.55
C LYS A 73 -3.81 -9.77 10.26
N ARG A 74 -2.71 -9.11 9.92
CA ARG A 74 -1.40 -9.22 10.56
C ARG A 74 -1.04 -7.92 11.27
N ARG A 75 -0.27 -7.99 12.35
CA ARG A 75 0.22 -6.81 13.09
C ARG A 75 1.58 -6.38 12.55
N CYS A 76 1.70 -5.11 12.16
CA CYS A 76 2.99 -4.52 11.77
C CYS A 76 3.88 -4.35 13.00
N ARG A 77 5.15 -4.78 12.94
CA ARG A 77 6.12 -4.61 14.06
C ARG A 77 6.59 -3.17 14.24
N MET A 78 6.41 -2.30 13.25
CA MET A 78 6.82 -0.90 13.31
C MET A 78 5.71 -0.01 13.86
N CYS A 79 4.55 0.07 13.19
CA CYS A 79 3.44 0.91 13.65
C CYS A 79 2.47 0.20 14.60
N CYS A 80 2.66 -1.09 14.89
CA CYS A 80 1.81 -1.91 15.77
C CYS A 80 0.33 -2.04 15.35
N GLN A 81 -0.05 -1.50 14.19
CA GLN A 81 -1.43 -1.57 13.67
C GLN A 81 -1.72 -2.96 13.09
N LYS A 82 -2.96 -3.43 13.27
CA LYS A 82 -3.51 -4.59 12.56
C LYS A 82 -3.86 -4.15 11.14
N LYS A 83 -3.22 -4.74 10.14
CA LYS A 83 -3.47 -4.49 8.72
C LYS A 83 -3.82 -5.80 8.04
N SER A 84 -4.58 -5.75 6.95
CA SER A 84 -4.74 -6.91 6.09
C SER A 84 -3.37 -7.43 5.63
N ALA A 85 -3.24 -8.73 5.44
CA ALA A 85 -2.03 -9.38 4.96
C ALA A 85 -1.56 -8.78 3.63
N SER A 86 -2.51 -8.21 2.87
CA SER A 86 -2.27 -7.40 1.68
C SER A 86 -1.32 -6.23 1.86
N CYS A 87 -1.33 -5.61 3.04
CA CYS A 87 -0.46 -4.48 3.32
C CYS A 87 0.98 -4.90 3.62
N PHE A 88 1.35 -6.18 3.50
CA PHE A 88 2.69 -6.67 3.78
C PHE A 88 3.35 -7.20 2.52
N ASN A 89 4.64 -6.92 2.33
CA ASN A 89 5.39 -7.46 1.21
C ASN A 89 5.62 -8.97 1.40
N SER A 90 5.22 -9.74 0.38
CA SER A 90 5.02 -11.21 0.40
C SER A 90 6.24 -12.08 0.69
N ARG A 91 7.46 -11.54 0.80
CA ARG A 91 8.66 -12.36 0.96
C ARG A 91 9.03 -12.69 2.40
N GLU A 92 8.78 -11.79 3.37
CA GLU A 92 9.20 -12.01 4.78
C GLU A 92 8.64 -10.92 5.74
N GLY A 93 7.82 -10.00 5.24
CA GLY A 93 7.61 -8.71 5.91
C GLY A 93 6.84 -8.83 7.23
N SER A 94 7.51 -8.51 8.35
CA SER A 94 6.86 -8.14 9.60
C SER A 94 6.45 -6.66 9.64
N ILE A 95 6.75 -5.91 8.58
CA ILE A 95 6.53 -4.48 8.42
C ILE A 95 5.57 -4.29 7.25
N CYS A 96 4.57 -3.41 7.41
CA CYS A 96 3.63 -3.11 6.33
C CYS A 96 4.25 -2.19 5.27
N SER A 97 3.69 -2.16 4.07
CA SER A 97 4.15 -1.37 2.91
C SER A 97 4.28 0.11 3.23
N ILE A 98 3.37 0.67 4.05
CA ILE A 98 3.43 2.07 4.48
C ILE A 98 4.66 2.34 5.37
N CYS A 99 4.92 1.46 6.33
CA CYS A 99 6.11 1.55 7.18
C CYS A 99 7.39 1.28 6.38
N GLU A 100 7.34 0.38 5.40
CA GLU A 100 8.46 0.13 4.49
C GLU A 100 8.78 1.37 3.66
N LEU A 101 7.75 2.07 3.15
CA LEU A 101 7.92 3.34 2.44
C LEU A 101 8.59 4.41 3.31
N GLY A 102 8.11 4.58 4.56
CA GLY A 102 8.73 5.53 5.50
C GLY A 102 10.16 5.15 5.90
N ARG A 103 10.48 3.85 5.91
CA ARG A 103 11.85 3.36 6.14
C ARG A 103 12.77 3.68 4.96
N GLN A 104 12.27 3.61 3.74
CA GLN A 104 13.01 3.95 2.52
C GLN A 104 13.16 5.46 2.32
N ASN A 105 12.17 6.24 2.80
CA ASN A 105 12.14 7.70 2.72
C ASN A 105 12.02 8.33 4.11
N PRO A 106 13.05 8.17 4.98
CA PRO A 106 12.96 8.66 6.35
C PRO A 106 12.96 10.19 6.38
N ALA A 107 11.92 10.76 6.98
CA ALA A 107 11.75 12.19 7.18
C ALA A 107 11.90 12.56 8.67
N ARG A 108 12.18 13.84 8.91
CA ARG A 108 12.21 14.47 10.22
C ARG A 108 10.89 15.16 10.51
N TYR A 109 10.50 15.10 11.78
CA TYR A 109 9.27 15.68 12.27
C TYR A 109 9.52 16.46 13.55
N GLU A 110 8.80 17.57 13.71
CA GLU A 110 8.73 18.37 14.91
C GLU A 110 7.68 17.79 15.88
N CYS A 111 8.04 17.73 17.16
CA CYS A 111 7.15 17.32 18.25
C CYS A 111 6.25 18.48 18.70
N ASP A 112 4.94 18.24 18.77
CA ASP A 112 3.91 19.21 19.20
C ASP A 112 4.12 19.73 20.64
N ARG A 113 4.76 18.93 21.51
CA ARG A 113 4.94 19.28 22.93
C ARG A 113 6.25 19.99 23.25
N CYS A 114 7.35 19.56 22.64
CA CYS A 114 8.69 20.07 23.00
C CYS A 114 9.44 20.73 21.84
N HIS A 115 8.84 20.75 20.65
CA HIS A 115 9.39 21.33 19.42
C HIS A 115 10.75 20.76 19.00
N GLN A 116 11.19 19.67 19.62
CA GLN A 116 12.37 18.96 19.20
C GLN A 116 12.08 18.14 17.94
N VAL A 117 13.08 18.04 17.09
CA VAL A 117 13.01 17.34 15.83
C VAL A 117 13.49 15.90 16.00
N GLN A 118 12.74 14.94 15.46
CA GLN A 118 13.10 13.53 15.47
C GLN A 118 12.93 12.92 14.08
N ARG A 119 13.89 12.09 13.67
CA ARG A 119 13.72 11.23 12.49
C ARG A 119 12.81 10.06 12.86
N ILE A 120 11.71 9.88 12.14
CA ILE A 120 10.73 8.82 12.41
C ILE A 120 10.66 7.91 11.18
N PRO A 121 10.92 6.59 11.30
CA PRO A 121 10.92 5.65 10.16
C PRO A 121 9.50 5.23 9.73
N HIS A 122 8.49 6.02 10.06
CA HIS A 122 7.08 5.83 9.69
C HIS A 122 6.59 7.15 9.08
N PRO A 123 5.83 7.13 7.97
CA PRO A 123 5.43 8.35 7.27
C PRO A 123 4.31 9.08 8.03
N MET A 124 4.68 9.80 9.09
CA MET A 124 3.75 10.56 9.93
C MET A 124 3.03 11.68 9.16
N TYR A 125 3.61 12.14 8.04
CA TYR A 125 2.98 13.11 7.14
C TYR A 125 1.60 12.66 6.63
N ARG A 126 1.35 11.35 6.52
CA ARG A 126 0.07 10.79 6.03
C ARG A 126 -1.11 11.10 6.96
N TYR A 127 -0.84 11.57 8.18
CA TYR A 127 -1.88 11.93 9.15
C TYR A 127 -2.04 13.45 9.32
N GLN A 128 -1.33 14.26 8.52
CA GLN A 128 -1.41 15.71 8.56
C GLN A 128 -2.42 16.22 7.51
N PRO A 129 -3.37 17.09 7.89
CA PRO A 129 -4.27 17.73 6.93
C PRO A 129 -3.51 18.59 5.91
N THR A 130 -2.55 19.38 6.39
CA THR A 130 -1.66 20.22 5.60
C THR A 130 -0.20 20.07 6.08
N PRO A 131 0.82 20.44 5.28
CA PRO A 131 2.22 20.32 5.69
C PRO A 131 2.57 21.12 6.95
N THR A 132 1.84 22.20 7.20
CA THR A 132 2.07 23.13 8.31
C THR A 132 1.35 22.77 9.60
N GLU A 133 0.49 21.76 9.59
CA GLU A 133 -0.30 21.34 10.76
C GLU A 133 0.21 20.03 11.37
N PHE A 134 0.04 19.89 12.69
CA PHE A 134 0.29 18.62 13.37
C PHE A 134 -0.74 17.56 12.98
N GLY A 135 -0.29 16.32 12.79
CA GLY A 135 -1.14 15.22 12.38
C GLY A 135 -1.94 14.59 13.51
N GLY A 136 -3.03 13.89 13.18
CA GLY A 136 -3.92 13.26 14.17
C GLY A 136 -3.36 11.98 14.82
N ALA A 137 -2.35 11.35 14.24
CA ALA A 137 -1.71 10.16 14.81
C ALA A 137 -0.57 10.55 15.75
N THR A 138 -0.34 9.71 16.77
CA THR A 138 0.76 9.92 17.71
C THR A 138 1.93 8.97 17.46
N TRP A 139 3.13 9.43 17.84
CA TRP A 139 4.35 8.62 17.88
C TRP A 139 5.20 8.99 19.10
N ALA A 140 6.05 8.07 19.55
CA ALA A 140 6.90 8.29 20.72
C ALA A 140 7.99 9.34 20.47
N CYS A 141 8.10 10.32 21.37
CA CYS A 141 9.16 11.32 21.36
C CYS A 141 10.30 10.89 22.28
N HIS A 142 11.42 10.51 21.68
CA HIS A 142 12.64 10.09 22.37
C HIS A 142 13.64 11.24 22.62
N GLN A 143 13.28 12.48 22.23
CA GLN A 143 14.15 13.65 22.41
C GLN A 143 14.06 14.20 23.84
N ARG A 144 12.87 14.64 24.25
CA ARG A 144 12.66 15.28 25.57
C ARG A 144 11.43 14.80 26.31
N CYS A 145 10.33 14.52 25.61
CA CYS A 145 9.07 14.17 26.29
C CYS A 145 9.10 12.78 26.93
N GLY A 146 9.74 11.79 26.30
CA GLY A 146 9.70 10.40 26.77
C GLY A 146 8.32 9.74 26.65
N ASP A 147 7.44 10.29 25.80
CA ASP A 147 6.02 9.93 25.70
C ASP A 147 5.50 10.15 24.27
N TYR A 148 4.28 9.69 23.99
CA TYR A 148 3.60 9.89 22.72
C TYR A 148 3.12 11.34 22.55
N THR A 149 3.19 11.82 21.32
CA THR A 149 2.81 13.19 20.93
C THR A 149 2.44 13.21 19.45
N HIS A 150 1.91 14.35 18.99
CA HIS A 150 1.62 14.61 17.59
C HIS A 150 2.85 15.17 16.88
N TRP A 151 2.88 14.98 15.56
CA TRP A 151 4.05 15.25 14.74
C TRP A 151 3.67 16.00 13.49
N ARG A 152 4.53 16.94 13.11
CA ARG A 152 4.46 17.70 11.86
C ARG A 152 5.77 17.53 11.11
N ILE A 153 5.73 17.24 9.81
CA ILE A 153 6.95 17.19 9.00
C ILE A 153 7.66 18.54 9.05
N ILE A 154 8.99 18.54 9.07
CA ILE A 154 9.72 19.80 8.91
C ILE A 154 9.72 20.23 7.44
N PRO A 155 9.69 21.54 7.13
CA PRO A 155 9.66 22.03 5.75
C PRO A 155 10.78 21.47 4.86
N GLU A 156 11.99 21.29 5.41
CA GLU A 156 13.17 20.85 4.66
C GLU A 156 13.08 19.40 4.19
N ASP A 157 12.22 18.59 4.81
CA ASP A 157 12.03 17.19 4.45
C ASP A 157 10.72 16.97 3.65
N MET A 158 10.00 18.03 3.27
CA MET A 158 8.79 17.92 2.45
C MET A 158 9.08 17.28 1.07
N SER A 159 10.20 17.63 0.44
CA SER A 159 10.62 17.03 -0.84
C SER A 159 11.01 15.55 -0.75
N ARG A 160 11.10 14.98 0.47
CA ARG A 160 11.31 13.54 0.68
C ARG A 160 10.00 12.75 0.62
N VAL A 161 8.85 13.43 0.66
CA VAL A 161 7.55 12.76 0.50
C VAL A 161 7.44 12.31 -0.96
N PRO A 162 7.20 11.02 -1.24
CA PRO A 162 7.01 10.58 -2.61
C PRO A 162 5.78 11.24 -3.22
N VAL A 163 5.89 11.73 -4.47
CA VAL A 163 4.77 12.38 -5.19
C VAL A 163 3.50 11.53 -5.14
N ASP A 164 3.63 10.22 -5.42
CA ASP A 164 2.50 9.26 -5.43
C ASP A 164 1.92 8.92 -4.04
N ASP A 165 2.58 9.33 -2.94
CA ASP A 165 2.09 9.14 -1.56
C ASP A 165 1.82 10.47 -0.84
N THR A 166 1.81 11.59 -1.57
CA THR A 166 1.51 12.91 -1.01
C THR A 166 0.04 12.98 -0.59
N PRO A 167 -0.26 13.44 0.65
CA PRO A 167 -1.65 13.58 1.09
C PRO A 167 -2.43 14.59 0.24
N GLU A 168 -3.68 14.27 -0.09
CA GLU A 168 -4.55 15.09 -0.95
C GLU A 168 -4.67 16.55 -0.47
N GLY A 169 -4.72 16.77 0.85
CA GLY A 169 -4.82 18.10 1.46
C GLY A 169 -3.57 18.97 1.37
N TRP A 170 -2.45 18.45 0.86
CA TRP A 170 -1.19 19.20 0.77
C TRP A 170 -1.04 20.05 -0.49
N GLY A 171 -1.86 19.79 -1.51
CA GLY A 171 -1.85 20.51 -2.79
C GLY A 171 -0.64 20.21 -3.68
N GLU A 172 -0.69 20.71 -4.92
CA GLU A 172 0.31 20.43 -5.98
C GLU A 172 1.67 21.12 -5.76
N HIS A 173 1.72 22.14 -4.89
CA HIS A 173 2.90 22.99 -4.70
C HIS A 173 4.04 22.32 -3.90
N VAL A 174 3.78 21.20 -3.23
CA VAL A 174 4.81 20.48 -2.43
C VAL A 174 5.97 19.99 -3.30
N HIS A 175 5.71 19.73 -4.59
CA HIS A 175 6.69 19.21 -5.55
C HIS A 175 6.98 20.19 -6.70
N GLU A 176 6.61 21.46 -6.56
CA GLU A 176 6.75 22.44 -7.65
C GLU A 176 8.21 22.58 -8.13
N GLN A 177 9.17 22.56 -7.19
CA GLN A 177 10.60 22.57 -7.48
C GLN A 177 11.07 21.28 -8.19
N ASP A 178 10.51 20.12 -7.84
CA ASP A 178 10.81 18.84 -8.49
C ASP A 178 10.27 18.83 -9.93
N PHE A 179 9.04 19.34 -10.14
CA PHE A 179 8.44 19.46 -11.46
C PHE A 179 9.16 20.48 -12.34
N GLU A 180 9.62 21.60 -11.79
CA GLU A 180 10.41 22.60 -12.51
C GLU A 180 11.73 22.01 -12.98
N SER A 181 12.44 21.28 -12.12
CA SER A 181 13.67 20.58 -12.46
C SER A 181 13.47 19.56 -13.60
N ILE A 182 12.38 18.79 -13.57
CA ILE A 182 12.04 17.84 -14.65
C ILE A 182 11.73 18.58 -15.97
N ARG A 183 11.05 19.73 -15.91
CA ARG A 183 10.76 20.56 -17.09
C ARG A 183 12.04 21.12 -17.70
N GLU A 184 13.02 21.54 -16.88
CA GLU A 184 14.32 22.01 -17.36
C GLU A 184 15.13 20.90 -18.02
N ILE A 185 15.20 19.70 -17.41
CA ILE A 185 15.87 18.54 -18.00
C ILE A 185 15.27 18.19 -19.36
N ARG A 186 13.96 18.32 -19.54
CA ARG A 186 13.27 18.06 -20.82
C ARG A 186 13.44 19.17 -21.87
N ARG A 187 13.81 20.38 -21.46
CA ARG A 187 14.04 21.52 -22.38
C ARG A 187 15.46 21.53 -22.95
N ASN A 188 16.41 20.90 -22.25
CA ASN A 188 17.77 20.66 -22.73
C ASN A 188 17.89 19.32 -23.46
#